data_AF-A0A8S9RZV7-F1
#
_entry.id   AF-A0A8S9RZV7-F1
#
_cell.length_a   1.000
_cell.length_b   1.000
_cell.length_c   1.000
_cell.angle_alpha   90.00
_cell.angle_beta   90.00
_cell.angle_gamma   90.00
#
_symmetry.space_group_name_H-M   'P 1'
#
loop_
_entity.id
_entity.type
_entity.pdbx_description
1 polymer ?
#
loop_
_entity_poly.entity_id
_entity_poly.type
_entity_poly.pdbx_seq_one_letter_code
_entity_poly.pdbx_strand_id
1 'polypeptide(L)'
;MDSEDDLLGAHDMESGEDDFYSGGGSDDDYNETDGDEPDYGFVEEDMDDSVMIASHRSQINYVVLKEEDIRRLQMDDIGRVSMVLSISEAEASILLLHYHWSVSKVHDEWFADEERVRKAVGILERPVVSTLDGGELTCGICFEPFQREEVVSLACGHPFCSTCWTGYISTTINDGPGCLMLKCPEPSCPAAVGQDMFEKFASKEDKEKYYKYFLRSYIEDNRKMKWCPAPGCENAIEFTAGVLSRLHVYHQSVTLARFRIISPFD
;
A
#
# COMPACT_ATOMS: atom_id res chain seq x y z
N MET A 1 48.46 38.63 9.92
CA MET A 1 48.53 38.02 11.26
C MET A 1 47.64 36.79 11.23
N ASP A 2 47.91 35.86 10.30
CA ASP A 2 49.04 34.89 10.30
C ASP A 2 48.66 33.73 11.24
N SER A 3 48.60 32.45 10.86
CA SER A 3 49.11 31.76 9.67
C SER A 3 48.36 30.43 9.47
N GLU A 4 48.24 30.06 8.20
CA GLU A 4 48.21 28.68 7.69
C GLU A 4 49.57 27.99 7.92
N ASP A 5 49.57 26.69 8.22
CA ASP A 5 50.68 25.73 8.04
C ASP A 5 50.19 24.33 8.51
N ASP A 6 50.63 23.16 8.05
CA ASP A 6 51.02 22.63 6.74
C ASP A 6 51.33 21.11 6.97
N LEU A 7 51.39 20.32 5.90
CA LEU A 7 52.18 19.07 5.74
C LEU A 7 51.65 17.67 6.17
N LEU A 8 51.12 16.98 5.13
CA LEU A 8 51.62 15.76 4.45
C LEU A 8 52.10 14.49 5.22
N GLY A 9 51.64 13.33 4.72
CA GLY A 9 52.29 12.03 4.89
C GLY A 9 51.66 10.91 4.06
N ALA A 10 52.18 10.69 2.85
CA ALA A 10 51.86 9.58 1.94
C ALA A 10 52.78 8.36 2.17
N HIS A 11 52.22 7.16 2.02
CA HIS A 11 52.88 5.84 1.82
C HIS A 11 51.74 4.79 1.81
N ASP A 12 51.24 4.28 0.69
CA ASP A 12 51.85 3.44 -0.36
C ASP A 12 52.40 2.11 0.17
N MET A 13 51.63 1.02 0.01
CA MET A 13 52.13 -0.36 0.05
C MET A 13 51.14 -1.29 -0.64
N GLU A 14 51.37 -1.44 -1.93
CA GLU A 14 51.05 -2.61 -2.75
C GLU A 14 51.88 -3.81 -2.28
N SER A 15 51.27 -4.99 -2.18
CA SER A 15 52.01 -6.25 -2.04
C SER A 15 51.24 -7.33 -2.79
N GLY A 16 51.75 -7.72 -3.96
CA GLY A 16 51.48 -9.00 -4.58
C GLY A 16 52.30 -10.12 -3.93
N GLU A 17 51.88 -11.37 -4.08
CA GLU A 17 52.55 -12.35 -4.96
C GLU A 17 51.87 -13.74 -4.88
N ASP A 18 51.46 -14.20 -6.06
CA ASP A 18 51.54 -15.53 -6.68
C ASP A 18 52.38 -16.61 -5.97
N ASP A 19 51.88 -17.87 -5.95
CA ASP A 19 52.63 -19.05 -6.46
C ASP A 19 51.94 -20.44 -6.31
N PHE A 20 51.79 -21.09 -7.47
CA PHE A 20 52.19 -22.47 -7.84
C PHE A 20 51.40 -23.78 -7.58
N TYR A 21 51.53 -24.61 -8.63
CA TYR A 21 50.88 -25.85 -9.08
C TYR A 21 51.27 -27.15 -8.36
N SER A 22 50.39 -28.17 -8.43
CA SER A 22 50.61 -29.57 -8.92
C SER A 22 49.39 -30.44 -8.53
N GLY A 23 48.82 -31.37 -9.30
CA GLY A 23 49.26 -32.13 -10.47
C GLY A 23 49.00 -33.64 -10.25
N GLY A 24 48.39 -34.33 -11.24
CA GLY A 24 48.28 -35.80 -11.35
C GLY A 24 46.87 -36.34 -11.02
N GLY A 25 46.12 -37.03 -11.88
CA GLY A 25 46.49 -37.83 -13.05
C GLY A 25 46.63 -39.30 -12.66
N SER A 26 45.58 -40.11 -12.91
CA SER A 26 45.72 -41.54 -13.17
C SER A 26 44.49 -42.06 -13.92
N ASP A 27 44.76 -42.48 -15.14
CA ASP A 27 43.93 -43.32 -16.01
C ASP A 27 43.84 -44.76 -15.46
N ASP A 28 42.86 -45.52 -15.99
CA ASP A 28 42.75 -46.99 -16.18
C ASP A 28 41.24 -47.24 -16.50
N ASP A 29 40.73 -47.30 -17.75
CA ASP A 29 40.84 -48.37 -18.77
C ASP A 29 40.49 -49.75 -18.17
N TYR A 30 39.54 -50.59 -18.60
CA TYR A 30 39.03 -51.01 -19.91
C TYR A 30 37.64 -51.65 -19.70
N ASN A 31 36.74 -51.63 -20.69
CA ASN A 31 36.36 -52.86 -21.43
C ASN A 31 35.34 -52.56 -22.55
N GLU A 32 35.75 -52.89 -23.77
CA GLU A 32 34.92 -53.00 -24.97
C GLU A 32 33.95 -54.19 -24.85
N THR A 33 32.75 -54.05 -25.39
CA THR A 33 32.03 -55.18 -25.97
C THR A 33 31.20 -54.68 -27.15
N ASP A 34 31.60 -55.11 -28.35
CA ASP A 34 30.87 -55.02 -29.61
C ASP A 34 29.48 -55.67 -29.53
N GLY A 35 28.52 -55.10 -30.27
CA GLY A 35 27.29 -55.84 -30.60
C GLY A 35 26.12 -54.98 -31.06
N ASP A 36 26.10 -54.69 -32.36
CA ASP A 36 24.91 -54.55 -33.21
C ASP A 36 23.98 -53.33 -33.03
N GLU A 37 24.02 -52.44 -34.05
CA GLU A 37 22.93 -51.55 -34.40
C GLU A 37 21.63 -52.33 -34.65
N PRO A 38 20.49 -51.71 -34.34
CA PRO A 38 19.65 -51.27 -35.45
C PRO A 38 19.33 -49.78 -35.42
N ASP A 39 19.35 -49.19 -36.60
CA ASP A 39 18.60 -48.02 -37.02
C ASP A 39 17.13 -48.07 -36.51
N TYR A 40 16.83 -47.28 -35.46
CA TYR A 40 15.47 -46.96 -35.05
C TYR A 40 15.20 -45.51 -35.38
N GLY A 41 14.42 -45.33 -36.45
CA GLY A 41 13.96 -44.05 -36.94
C GLY A 41 13.36 -43.16 -35.85
N PHE A 42 13.85 -41.93 -35.87
CA PHE A 42 13.18 -40.72 -35.41
C PHE A 42 11.67 -40.76 -35.69
N VAL A 43 10.88 -40.96 -34.64
CA VAL A 43 9.49 -40.51 -34.59
C VAL A 43 9.45 -39.34 -33.60
N GLU A 44 9.42 -38.12 -34.15
CA GLU A 44 8.83 -37.00 -33.42
C GLU A 44 7.35 -37.34 -33.22
N GLU A 45 7.04 -37.98 -32.11
CA GLU A 45 5.72 -37.85 -31.54
C GLU A 45 5.67 -36.48 -30.90
N ASP A 46 4.86 -35.59 -31.48
CA ASP A 46 4.46 -34.30 -30.96
C ASP A 46 3.81 -34.49 -29.57
N MET A 47 4.61 -34.73 -28.54
CA MET A 47 4.15 -34.75 -27.16
C MET A 47 3.87 -33.32 -26.75
N ASP A 48 2.59 -33.00 -26.80
CA ASP A 48 1.96 -31.75 -26.37
C ASP A 48 2.53 -31.25 -25.03
N ASP A 49 3.44 -30.28 -25.13
CA ASP A 49 4.06 -29.55 -24.00
C ASP A 49 2.98 -28.82 -23.14
N SER A 50 1.72 -28.79 -23.59
CA SER A 50 0.58 -28.28 -22.81
C SER A 50 0.23 -29.14 -21.59
N VAL A 51 0.65 -30.41 -21.54
CA VAL A 51 0.29 -31.33 -20.43
C VAL A 51 1.22 -31.17 -19.22
N MET A 52 2.50 -30.82 -19.42
CA MET A 52 3.45 -30.58 -18.32
C MET A 52 3.18 -29.26 -17.57
N ILE A 53 2.51 -28.29 -18.20
CA ILE A 53 2.04 -27.05 -17.57
C ILE A 53 0.76 -27.27 -16.73
N ALA A 54 0.12 -28.45 -16.81
CA ALA A 54 -1.10 -28.75 -16.07
C ALA A 54 -0.89 -29.10 -14.59
N SER A 55 0.27 -29.65 -14.23
CA SER A 55 0.51 -30.24 -12.91
C SER A 55 0.93 -29.23 -11.83
N HIS A 56 1.29 -27.99 -12.20
CA HIS A 56 1.60 -26.90 -11.26
C HIS A 56 0.52 -25.83 -11.15
N ARG A 57 -0.64 -26.04 -11.76
CA ARG A 57 -1.82 -25.22 -11.51
C ARG A 57 -2.36 -25.59 -10.13
N SER A 58 -1.70 -25.09 -9.08
CA SER A 58 -2.33 -24.99 -7.77
C SER A 58 -3.74 -24.48 -8.01
N GLN A 59 -4.77 -25.23 -7.62
CA GLN A 59 -6.16 -24.81 -7.81
C GLN A 59 -6.32 -23.51 -7.00
N ILE A 60 -6.21 -22.37 -7.69
CA ILE A 60 -6.39 -21.06 -7.08
C ILE A 60 -7.89 -20.95 -6.85
N ASN A 61 -8.31 -21.15 -5.61
CA ASN A 61 -9.67 -20.88 -5.21
C ASN A 61 -9.85 -19.37 -5.23
N TYR A 62 -10.99 -18.90 -5.74
CA TYR A 62 -11.31 -17.48 -5.71
C TYR A 62 -12.68 -17.27 -5.09
N VAL A 63 -12.82 -16.16 -4.37
CA VAL A 63 -14.09 -15.72 -3.78
C VAL A 63 -14.43 -14.37 -4.39
N VAL A 64 -15.68 -14.23 -4.83
CA VAL A 64 -16.19 -12.93 -5.27
C VAL A 64 -16.67 -12.19 -4.02
N LEU A 65 -16.01 -11.09 -3.71
CA LEU A 65 -16.38 -10.17 -2.65
C LEU A 65 -17.26 -9.08 -3.24
N LYS A 66 -18.43 -8.87 -2.63
CA LYS A 66 -19.27 -7.72 -2.95
C LYS A 66 -18.78 -6.50 -2.19
N GLU A 67 -19.24 -5.32 -2.60
CA GLU A 67 -18.97 -4.07 -1.88
C GLU A 67 -19.29 -4.18 -0.37
N GLU A 68 -20.42 -4.78 -0.01
CA GLU A 68 -20.83 -4.97 1.40
C GLU A 68 -19.81 -5.78 2.22
N ASP A 69 -19.21 -6.79 1.60
CA ASP A 69 -18.20 -7.63 2.24
C ASP A 69 -16.88 -6.87 2.41
N ILE A 70 -16.47 -6.10 1.39
CA ILE A 70 -15.25 -5.28 1.42
C ILE A 70 -15.37 -4.21 2.50
N ARG A 71 -16.52 -3.55 2.58
CA ARG A 71 -16.80 -2.54 3.61
C ARG A 71 -16.72 -3.13 5.01
N ARG A 72 -17.28 -4.33 5.22
CA ARG A 72 -17.18 -5.04 6.50
C ARG A 72 -15.72 -5.35 6.85
N LEU A 73 -14.95 -5.88 5.89
CA LEU A 73 -13.53 -6.17 6.10
C LEU A 73 -12.73 -4.92 6.49
N GLN A 74 -12.97 -3.79 5.80
CA GLN A 74 -12.36 -2.52 6.16
C GLN A 74 -12.69 -2.10 7.59
N MET A 75 -13.97 -2.14 7.98
CA MET A 75 -14.41 -1.77 9.33
C MET A 75 -13.83 -2.71 10.39
N ASP A 76 -13.74 -4.01 10.10
CA ASP A 76 -13.16 -5.00 11.01
C ASP A 76 -11.65 -4.75 11.23
N ASP A 77 -10.91 -4.42 10.17
CA ASP A 77 -9.49 -4.10 10.28
C ASP A 77 -9.25 -2.75 10.97
N ILE A 78 -10.06 -1.72 10.68
CA ILE A 78 -10.04 -0.43 11.41
C ILE A 78 -10.31 -0.68 12.89
N GLY A 79 -11.36 -1.45 13.22
CA GLY A 79 -11.73 -1.78 14.59
C GLY A 79 -10.64 -2.58 15.31
N ARG A 80 -9.98 -3.51 14.62
CA ARG A 80 -8.85 -4.27 15.17
C ARG A 80 -7.68 -3.36 15.53
N VAL A 81 -7.26 -2.48 14.62
CA VAL A 81 -6.16 -1.53 14.85
C VAL A 81 -6.53 -0.54 15.96
N SER A 82 -7.75 0.01 15.90
CA SER A 82 -8.31 0.93 16.91
C SER A 82 -8.26 0.30 18.32
N MET A 83 -8.72 -0.95 18.46
CA MET A 83 -8.72 -1.67 19.72
C MET A 83 -7.32 -2.01 20.24
N VAL A 84 -6.44 -2.50 19.37
CA VAL A 84 -5.08 -2.92 19.77
C VAL A 84 -4.20 -1.73 20.14
N LEU A 85 -4.29 -0.64 19.38
CA LEU A 85 -3.48 0.57 19.60
C LEU A 85 -4.15 1.57 20.55
N SER A 86 -5.42 1.35 20.93
CA SER A 86 -6.21 2.26 21.79
C SER A 86 -6.29 3.69 21.24
N ILE A 87 -6.53 3.82 19.94
CA ILE A 87 -6.67 5.10 19.21
C ILE A 87 -8.09 5.23 18.66
N SER A 88 -8.45 6.40 18.13
CA SER A 88 -9.76 6.58 17.47
C SER A 88 -9.83 5.86 16.12
N GLU A 89 -11.05 5.53 15.66
CA GLU A 89 -11.26 4.92 14.34
C GLU A 89 -10.78 5.81 13.19
N ALA A 90 -10.85 7.14 13.35
CA ALA A 90 -10.33 8.10 12.39
C ALA A 90 -8.80 8.01 12.26
N GLU A 91 -8.09 7.91 13.38
CA GLU A 91 -6.64 7.72 13.42
C GLU A 91 -6.24 6.35 12.86
N ALA A 92 -6.95 5.29 13.24
CA ALA A 92 -6.72 3.95 12.70
C ALA A 92 -6.90 3.89 11.18
N SER A 93 -7.90 4.59 10.65
CA SER A 93 -8.14 4.69 9.20
C SER A 93 -6.99 5.39 8.48
N ILE A 94 -6.45 6.48 9.05
CA ILE A 94 -5.29 7.19 8.49
C ILE A 94 -4.04 6.29 8.46
N LEU A 95 -3.79 5.55 9.55
CA LEU A 95 -2.68 4.59 9.62
C LEU A 95 -2.83 3.50 8.56
N LEU A 96 -4.01 2.90 8.45
CA LEU A 96 -4.27 1.86 7.46
C LEU A 96 -4.08 2.36 6.04
N LEU A 97 -4.55 3.57 5.71
CA LEU A 97 -4.32 4.18 4.40
C LEU A 97 -2.82 4.39 4.11
N HIS A 98 -2.06 4.91 5.08
CA HIS A 98 -0.63 5.14 4.92
C HIS A 98 0.18 3.84 4.71
N TYR A 99 -0.22 2.76 5.39
CA TYR A 99 0.43 1.44 5.29
C TYR A 99 -0.25 0.48 4.32
N HIS A 100 -1.07 0.99 3.40
CA HIS A 100 -1.71 0.21 2.34
C HIS A 100 -2.53 -0.98 2.88
N TRP A 101 -3.32 -0.73 3.93
CA TRP A 101 -4.19 -1.70 4.60
C TRP A 101 -3.48 -2.92 5.19
N SER A 102 -2.19 -2.79 5.52
CA SER A 102 -1.41 -3.84 6.16
C SER A 102 -1.43 -3.71 7.69
N VAL A 103 -2.38 -4.40 8.34
CA VAL A 103 -2.52 -4.42 9.81
C VAL A 103 -1.22 -4.82 10.52
N SER A 104 -0.52 -5.85 10.02
CA SER A 104 0.75 -6.30 10.62
C SER A 104 1.81 -5.20 10.58
N LYS A 105 2.00 -4.53 9.43
CA LYS A 105 2.97 -3.44 9.30
C LYS A 105 2.63 -2.25 10.20
N VAL A 106 1.35 -1.90 10.32
CA VAL A 106 0.90 -0.85 11.23
C VAL A 106 1.32 -1.19 12.66
N HIS A 107 1.04 -2.41 13.12
CA HIS A 107 1.43 -2.84 14.47
C HIS A 107 2.95 -2.85 14.65
N ASP A 108 3.70 -3.46 13.72
CA ASP A 108 5.16 -3.58 13.80
C ASP A 108 5.83 -2.20 13.90
N GLU A 109 5.44 -1.26 13.03
CA GLU A 109 6.00 0.10 13.02
C GLU A 109 5.55 0.93 14.22
N TRP A 110 4.29 0.79 14.64
CA TRP A 110 3.76 1.51 15.81
C TRP A 110 4.43 1.07 17.10
N PHE A 111 4.58 -0.24 17.32
CA PHE A 111 5.24 -0.76 18.52
C PHE A 111 6.76 -0.54 18.50
N ALA A 112 7.36 -0.32 17.32
CA ALA A 112 8.75 0.07 17.21
C ALA A 112 8.97 1.53 17.62
N ASP A 113 8.17 2.47 17.10
CA ASP A 113 8.26 3.90 17.41
C ASP A 113 6.95 4.63 17.11
N GLU A 114 6.10 4.73 18.12
CA GLU A 114 4.79 5.39 18.05
C GLU A 114 4.89 6.87 17.69
N GLU A 115 5.86 7.61 18.25
CA GLU A 115 6.00 9.04 18.02
C GLU A 115 6.41 9.34 16.57
N ARG A 116 7.34 8.55 16.03
CA ARG A 116 7.75 8.65 14.62
C ARG A 116 6.59 8.35 13.69
N VAL A 117 5.81 7.31 13.96
CA VAL A 117 4.63 6.96 13.14
C VAL A 117 3.61 8.08 13.19
N ARG A 118 3.23 8.56 14.38
CA ARG A 118 2.30 9.68 14.54
C ARG A 118 2.71 10.92 13.75
N LYS A 119 3.98 11.32 13.84
CA LYS A 119 4.52 12.46 13.07
C LYS A 119 4.48 12.22 11.57
N ALA A 120 4.85 11.02 11.11
CA ALA A 120 4.86 10.68 9.69
C ALA A 120 3.46 10.74 9.07
N VAL A 121 2.45 10.23 9.76
CA VAL A 121 1.07 10.22 9.27
C VAL A 121 0.28 11.48 9.62
N GLY A 122 0.86 12.41 10.40
CA GLY A 122 0.21 13.65 10.76
C GLY A 122 -0.85 13.53 11.86
N ILE A 123 -0.83 12.46 12.64
CA ILE A 123 -1.66 12.31 13.84
C ILE A 123 -0.96 13.08 14.96
N LEU A 124 -1.41 14.31 15.19
CA LEU A 124 -0.87 15.15 16.25
C LEU A 124 -1.66 14.90 17.53
N GLU A 125 -0.96 14.77 18.65
CA GLU A 125 -1.60 14.87 19.95
C GLU A 125 -2.23 16.26 20.06
N ARG A 126 -3.55 16.30 20.31
CA ARG A 126 -4.23 17.59 20.50
C ARG A 126 -3.49 18.34 21.59
N PRO A 127 -2.97 19.56 21.33
CA PRO A 127 -2.58 20.41 22.43
C PRO A 127 -3.82 20.58 23.29
N VAL A 128 -3.67 20.38 24.60
CA VAL A 128 -4.68 20.70 25.59
C VAL A 128 -4.84 22.22 25.54
N VAL A 129 -5.60 22.74 24.57
CA VAL A 129 -5.83 24.17 24.46
C VAL A 129 -6.76 24.55 25.60
N SER A 130 -6.18 25.24 26.57
CA SER A 130 -6.85 25.87 27.69
C SER A 130 -7.94 26.78 27.14
N THR A 131 -9.17 26.51 27.57
CA THR A 131 -10.34 27.36 27.37
C THR A 131 -10.05 28.75 27.92
N LEU A 132 -9.87 29.73 27.02
CA LEU A 132 -9.99 31.15 27.34
C LEU A 132 -11.03 31.75 26.39
N ASP A 133 -12.05 32.31 27.03
CA ASP A 133 -13.33 32.77 26.51
C ASP A 133 -13.25 33.81 25.37
N GLY A 134 -14.22 33.73 24.45
CA GLY A 134 -14.90 34.91 23.87
C GLY A 134 -14.21 35.74 22.79
N GLY A 135 -13.09 35.29 22.20
CA GLY A 135 -12.43 36.00 21.10
C GLY A 135 -12.87 35.56 19.71
N GLU A 136 -13.02 36.52 18.78
CA GLU A 136 -13.10 36.25 17.34
C GLU A 136 -11.79 35.63 16.84
N LEU A 137 -11.91 34.69 15.90
CA LEU A 137 -10.79 34.03 15.24
C LEU A 137 -10.82 34.32 13.75
N THR A 138 -9.67 34.58 13.15
CA THR A 138 -9.54 34.84 11.71
C THR A 138 -9.32 33.54 10.97
N CYS A 139 -10.10 33.30 9.90
CA CYS A 139 -9.91 32.15 9.03
C CYS A 139 -8.60 32.27 8.22
N GLY A 140 -7.76 31.22 8.21
CA GLY A 140 -6.49 31.22 7.47
C GLY A 140 -6.59 31.20 5.93
N ILE A 141 -7.80 31.03 5.37
CA ILE A 141 -8.02 30.97 3.92
C ILE A 141 -8.69 32.25 3.39
N CYS A 142 -9.84 32.64 3.94
CA CYS A 142 -10.56 33.84 3.49
C CYS A 142 -10.17 35.12 4.24
N PHE A 143 -9.40 35.01 5.34
CA PHE A 143 -8.97 36.12 6.19
C PHE A 143 -10.11 36.92 6.83
N GLU A 144 -11.33 36.38 6.86
CA GLU A 144 -12.48 36.99 7.54
C GLU A 144 -12.52 36.60 9.04
N PRO A 145 -13.04 37.48 9.91
CA PRO A 145 -13.26 37.19 11.32
C PRO A 145 -14.53 36.34 11.52
N PHE A 146 -14.44 35.36 12.40
CA PHE A 146 -15.52 34.45 12.77
C PHE A 146 -15.58 34.26 14.27
N GLN A 147 -16.74 33.86 14.79
CA GLN A 147 -16.83 33.41 16.17
C GLN A 147 -16.11 32.07 16.33
N ARG A 148 -15.65 31.77 17.55
CA ARG A 148 -14.89 30.55 17.83
C ARG A 148 -15.66 29.28 17.47
N GLU A 149 -16.99 29.32 17.57
CA GLU A 149 -17.90 28.23 17.27
C GLU A 149 -18.05 27.98 15.76
N GLU A 150 -17.74 28.98 14.93
CA GLU A 150 -17.88 28.95 13.47
C GLU A 150 -16.60 28.51 12.76
N VAL A 151 -15.46 28.52 13.48
CA VAL A 151 -14.18 28.01 13.00
C VAL A 151 -13.91 26.61 13.52
N VAL A 152 -13.27 25.81 12.67
CA VAL A 152 -12.87 24.46 13.01
C VAL A 152 -11.39 24.29 12.75
N SER A 153 -10.72 23.67 13.72
CA SER A 153 -9.30 23.34 13.68
C SER A 153 -9.11 21.85 13.87
N LEU A 154 -8.11 21.30 13.18
CA LEU A 154 -7.56 20.00 13.51
C LEU A 154 -6.72 20.09 14.79
N ALA A 155 -6.05 18.99 15.15
CA ALA A 155 -5.11 18.96 16.27
C ALA A 155 -3.93 19.96 16.12
N CYS A 156 -3.62 20.44 14.91
CA CYS A 156 -2.60 21.48 14.70
C CYS A 156 -3.03 22.88 15.18
N GLY A 157 -4.32 23.12 15.44
CA GLY A 157 -4.81 24.41 15.93
C GLY A 157 -5.01 25.50 14.87
N HIS A 158 -4.74 25.24 13.58
CA HIS A 158 -5.00 26.21 12.51
C HIS A 158 -6.52 26.38 12.28
N PRO A 159 -7.07 27.61 12.39
CA PRO A 159 -8.50 27.85 12.29
C PRO A 159 -8.95 28.15 10.86
N PHE A 160 -9.98 27.42 10.39
CA PHE A 160 -10.65 27.70 9.14
C PHE A 160 -12.17 27.69 9.33
N CYS A 161 -12.87 28.59 8.64
CA CYS A 161 -14.33 28.63 8.70
C CYS A 161 -14.95 27.43 7.98
N SER A 162 -16.20 27.13 8.32
CA SER A 162 -16.94 26.00 7.75
C SER A 162 -17.02 26.04 6.21
N THR A 163 -17.22 27.22 5.63
CA THR A 163 -17.30 27.40 4.18
C THR A 163 -15.98 27.04 3.48
N CYS A 164 -14.84 27.47 4.04
CA CYS A 164 -13.52 27.15 3.49
C CYS A 164 -13.20 25.65 3.62
N TRP A 165 -13.58 25.01 4.73
CA TRP A 165 -13.44 23.56 4.88
C TRP A 165 -14.26 22.80 3.84
N THR A 166 -15.53 23.16 3.64
CA THR A 166 -16.39 22.56 2.62
C THR A 166 -15.81 22.72 1.22
N GLY A 167 -15.36 23.94 0.86
CA GLY A 167 -14.73 24.18 -0.44
C GLY A 167 -13.47 23.35 -0.64
N TYR A 168 -12.57 23.35 0.35
CA TYR A 168 -11.32 22.60 0.30
C TYR A 168 -11.53 21.09 0.15
N ILE A 169 -12.41 20.51 0.97
CA ILE A 169 -12.73 19.08 0.92
C ILE A 169 -13.40 18.72 -0.41
N SER A 170 -14.36 19.52 -0.86
CA SER A 170 -15.05 19.27 -2.14
C SER A 170 -14.08 19.31 -3.32
N THR A 171 -13.21 20.32 -3.41
CA THR A 171 -12.19 20.39 -4.47
C THR A 171 -11.27 19.17 -4.43
N THR A 172 -10.75 18.81 -3.26
CA THR A 172 -9.82 17.68 -3.11
C THR A 172 -10.46 16.35 -3.52
N ILE A 173 -11.73 16.11 -3.16
CA ILE A 173 -12.45 14.90 -3.56
C ILE A 173 -12.62 14.85 -5.09
N ASN A 174 -12.95 15.98 -5.70
CA ASN A 174 -13.15 16.04 -7.15
C ASN A 174 -11.83 15.95 -7.94
N ASP A 175 -10.69 16.30 -7.34
CA ASP A 175 -9.36 16.08 -7.91
C ASP A 175 -8.96 14.59 -7.95
N GLY A 176 -9.54 13.76 -7.08
CA GLY A 176 -9.45 12.30 -7.14
C GLY A 176 -9.02 11.61 -5.83
N PRO A 177 -8.47 10.39 -5.90
CA PRO A 177 -8.23 9.54 -4.72
C PRO A 177 -7.16 10.08 -3.76
N GLY A 178 -6.40 11.10 -4.17
CA GLY A 178 -5.45 11.80 -3.28
C GLY A 178 -6.12 12.41 -2.04
N CYS A 179 -7.45 12.62 -2.06
CA CYS A 179 -8.21 13.08 -0.91
C CYS A 179 -8.13 12.15 0.32
N LEU A 180 -7.77 10.88 0.14
CA LEU A 180 -7.64 9.94 1.26
C LEU A 180 -6.48 10.29 2.21
N MET A 181 -5.45 10.97 1.70
CA MET A 181 -4.28 11.41 2.45
C MET A 181 -4.26 12.93 2.63
N LEU A 182 -5.45 13.55 2.71
CA LEU A 182 -5.61 15.00 2.81
C LEU A 182 -4.97 15.54 4.10
N LYS A 183 -4.30 16.69 3.96
CA LYS A 183 -3.65 17.39 5.06
C LYS A 183 -4.34 18.72 5.37
N CYS A 184 -3.94 19.32 6.48
CA CYS A 184 -4.34 20.67 6.86
C CYS A 184 -4.13 21.66 5.70
N PRO A 185 -5.08 22.59 5.44
CA PRO A 185 -4.91 23.61 4.41
C PRO A 185 -3.70 24.54 4.63
N GLU A 186 -3.19 24.63 5.86
CA GLU A 186 -2.01 25.44 6.18
C GLU A 186 -0.76 24.88 5.49
N PRO A 187 -0.02 25.69 4.70
CA PRO A 187 1.20 25.26 4.06
C PRO A 187 2.21 24.66 5.05
N SER A 188 2.84 23.55 4.68
CA SER A 188 3.82 22.82 5.49
C SER A 188 3.28 22.21 6.80
N CYS A 189 1.97 22.29 7.07
CA CYS A 189 1.38 21.60 8.21
C CYS A 189 1.17 20.11 7.89
N PRO A 190 1.77 19.17 8.65
CA PRO A 190 1.65 17.74 8.37
C PRO A 190 0.34 17.13 8.86
N ALA A 191 -0.50 17.88 9.59
CA ALA A 191 -1.68 17.33 10.26
C ALA A 191 -2.66 16.70 9.25
N ALA A 192 -2.98 15.43 9.47
CA ALA A 192 -3.89 14.70 8.61
C ALA A 192 -5.36 15.06 8.90
N VAL A 193 -6.17 15.04 7.84
CA VAL A 193 -7.62 15.23 7.91
C VAL A 193 -8.27 13.85 8.02
N GLY A 194 -8.92 13.59 9.15
CA GLY A 194 -9.65 12.34 9.38
C GLY A 194 -11.01 12.30 8.68
N GLN A 195 -11.61 11.10 8.65
CA GLN A 195 -12.94 10.85 8.09
C GLN A 195 -14.04 11.71 8.73
N ASP A 196 -13.88 12.08 9.99
CA ASP A 196 -14.79 12.95 10.74
C ASP A 196 -14.98 14.31 10.06
N MET A 197 -13.93 14.86 9.47
CA MET A 197 -13.99 16.13 8.75
C MET A 197 -14.73 16.00 7.42
N PHE A 198 -14.53 14.89 6.71
CA PHE A 198 -15.28 14.58 5.49
C PHE A 198 -16.77 14.39 5.81
N GLU A 199 -17.09 13.67 6.90
CA GLU A 199 -18.46 13.47 7.34
C GLU A 199 -19.13 14.80 7.75
N LYS A 200 -18.36 15.73 8.31
CA LYS A 200 -18.88 17.04 8.75
C LYS A 200 -19.09 18.03 7.61
N PHE A 201 -18.17 18.11 6.65
CA PHE A 201 -18.12 19.23 5.69
C PHE A 201 -18.38 18.85 4.23
N ALA A 202 -18.29 17.57 3.85
CA ALA A 202 -18.56 17.16 2.49
C ALA A 202 -20.07 17.13 2.20
N SER A 203 -20.43 17.43 0.95
CA SER A 203 -21.79 17.26 0.45
C SER A 203 -22.15 15.77 0.34
N LYS A 204 -23.45 15.44 0.20
CA LYS A 204 -23.87 14.03 0.04
C LYS A 204 -23.21 13.37 -1.17
N GLU A 205 -23.12 14.07 -2.29
CA GLU A 205 -22.49 13.56 -3.52
C GLU A 205 -20.98 13.35 -3.32
N ASP A 206 -20.31 14.30 -2.68
CA ASP A 206 -18.87 14.21 -2.41
C ASP A 206 -18.55 13.08 -1.41
N LYS A 207 -19.43 12.84 -0.42
CA LYS A 207 -19.30 11.68 0.48
C LYS A 207 -19.37 10.37 -0.28
N GLU A 208 -20.30 10.21 -1.22
CA GLU A 208 -20.39 8.99 -2.04
C GLU A 208 -19.10 8.76 -2.84
N LYS A 209 -18.53 9.81 -3.44
CA LYS A 209 -17.22 9.74 -4.12
C LYS A 209 -16.08 9.38 -3.17
N TYR A 210 -16.02 10.04 -2.01
CA TYR A 210 -15.02 9.78 -0.98
C TYR A 210 -15.05 8.32 -0.52
N TYR A 211 -16.23 7.79 -0.15
CA TYR A 211 -16.37 6.41 0.29
C TYR A 211 -16.04 5.42 -0.82
N LYS A 212 -16.30 5.76 -2.08
CA LYS A 212 -15.85 4.95 -3.22
C LYS A 212 -14.33 4.89 -3.33
N TYR A 213 -13.62 6.01 -3.20
CA TYR A 213 -12.16 6.01 -3.14
C TYR A 213 -11.64 5.23 -1.94
N PHE A 214 -12.24 5.46 -0.77
CA PHE A 214 -11.86 4.80 0.48
C PHE A 214 -12.00 3.28 0.35
N LEU A 215 -13.13 2.78 -0.15
CA LEU A 215 -13.35 1.36 -0.41
C LEU A 215 -12.32 0.80 -1.40
N ARG A 216 -12.06 1.53 -2.49
CA ARG A 216 -11.11 1.14 -3.53
C ARG A 216 -9.70 0.95 -3.02
N SER A 217 -9.26 1.81 -2.10
CA SER A 217 -7.92 1.75 -1.51
C SER A 217 -7.61 0.41 -0.80
N TYR A 218 -8.63 -0.32 -0.32
CA TYR A 218 -8.43 -1.61 0.36
C TYR A 218 -7.83 -2.70 -0.55
N ILE A 219 -8.15 -2.63 -1.84
CA ILE A 219 -7.84 -3.70 -2.81
C ILE A 219 -6.72 -3.29 -3.76
N GLU A 220 -6.56 -2.00 -4.06
CA GLU A 220 -5.63 -1.52 -5.09
C GLU A 220 -4.18 -2.00 -4.83
N ASP A 221 -3.74 -1.96 -3.57
CA ASP A 221 -2.38 -2.37 -3.18
C ASP A 221 -2.30 -3.81 -2.62
N ASN A 222 -3.42 -4.52 -2.57
CA ASN A 222 -3.45 -5.90 -2.07
C ASN A 222 -3.02 -6.89 -3.18
N ARG A 223 -2.11 -7.80 -2.84
CA ARG A 223 -1.63 -8.84 -3.76
C ARG A 223 -2.65 -9.97 -3.94
N LYS A 224 -3.51 -10.21 -2.94
CA LYS A 224 -4.48 -11.30 -2.92
C LYS A 224 -5.86 -10.88 -3.43
N MET A 225 -6.09 -9.59 -3.63
CA MET A 225 -7.39 -9.08 -4.08
C MET A 225 -7.24 -8.22 -5.33
N LYS A 226 -8.20 -8.30 -6.25
CA LYS A 226 -8.26 -7.42 -7.42
C LYS A 226 -9.69 -6.99 -7.72
N TRP A 227 -9.87 -5.76 -8.16
CA TRP A 227 -11.15 -5.23 -8.61
C TRP A 227 -11.62 -5.94 -9.89
N CYS A 228 -12.93 -6.13 -10.03
CA CYS A 228 -13.51 -6.60 -11.28
C CYS A 228 -13.24 -5.59 -12.41
N PRO A 229 -12.74 -6.03 -13.58
CA PRO A 229 -12.40 -5.13 -14.68
C PRO A 229 -13.63 -4.58 -15.44
N ALA A 230 -14.82 -5.12 -15.18
CA ALA A 230 -16.03 -4.70 -15.87
C ALA A 230 -16.41 -3.25 -15.48
N PRO A 231 -16.66 -2.35 -16.46
CA PRO A 231 -17.09 -0.98 -16.18
C PRO A 231 -18.36 -0.96 -15.32
N GLY A 232 -18.34 -0.21 -14.22
CA GLY A 232 -19.47 -0.10 -13.28
C GLY A 232 -19.65 -1.30 -12.36
N CYS A 233 -18.75 -2.30 -12.37
CA CYS A 233 -18.77 -3.39 -11.41
C CYS A 233 -18.01 -3.02 -10.13
N GLU A 234 -18.67 -3.15 -8.99
CA GLU A 234 -18.13 -2.83 -7.66
C GLU A 234 -17.76 -4.09 -6.86
N ASN A 235 -17.61 -5.22 -7.55
CA ASN A 235 -17.16 -6.46 -6.95
C ASN A 235 -15.64 -6.60 -7.06
N ALA A 236 -15.06 -7.34 -6.11
CA ALA A 236 -13.65 -7.73 -6.13
C ALA A 236 -13.50 -9.25 -6.06
N ILE A 237 -12.33 -9.73 -6.45
CA ILE A 237 -11.99 -11.14 -6.41
C ILE A 237 -10.84 -11.31 -5.42
N GLU A 238 -11.01 -12.17 -4.42
CA GLU A 238 -9.96 -12.60 -3.52
C GLU A 238 -9.43 -13.96 -3.97
N PHE A 239 -8.12 -14.07 -4.16
CA PHE A 239 -7.42 -15.29 -4.50
C PHE A 239 -6.95 -15.99 -3.22
N THR A 240 -7.54 -17.14 -2.93
CA THR A 240 -7.10 -18.03 -1.87
C THR A 240 -6.13 -19.06 -2.45
N ALA A 241 -4.86 -18.96 -2.08
CA ALA A 241 -3.91 -20.03 -2.30
C ALA A 241 -4.27 -21.22 -1.40
N GLY A 242 -5.02 -22.17 -1.95
CA GLY A 242 -5.21 -23.54 -1.45
C GLY A 242 -5.43 -23.74 0.05
N VAL A 243 -6.67 -23.63 0.52
CA VAL A 243 -7.24 -24.60 1.48
C VAL A 243 -8.73 -24.76 1.16
N LEU A 244 -9.17 -26.00 0.93
CA LEU A 244 -10.59 -26.35 0.75
C LEU A 244 -11.33 -26.19 2.08
N SER A 245 -11.73 -24.96 2.42
CA SER A 245 -12.74 -24.71 3.44
C SER A 245 -14.08 -24.44 2.75
N ARG A 246 -15.03 -25.35 2.97
CA ARG A 246 -16.40 -25.34 2.43
C ARG A 246 -17.13 -24.02 2.74
N LEU A 247 -16.99 -23.04 1.86
CA LEU A 247 -17.91 -21.90 1.74
C LEU A 247 -18.24 -21.76 0.25
N HIS A 248 -19.53 -21.60 -0.05
CA HIS A 248 -20.17 -21.71 -1.36
C HIS A 248 -19.34 -21.15 -2.52
N VAL A 249 -18.67 -22.06 -3.24
CA VAL A 249 -17.93 -21.76 -4.47
C VAL A 249 -18.94 -21.62 -5.61
N TYR A 250 -19.19 -20.39 -6.07
CA TYR A 250 -19.83 -20.17 -7.36
C TYR A 250 -18.79 -20.44 -8.45
N HIS A 251 -18.86 -21.64 -9.03
CA HIS A 251 -18.09 -21.98 -10.23
C HIS A 251 -18.77 -21.32 -11.43
N GLN A 252 -18.30 -20.13 -11.82
CA GLN A 252 -18.65 -19.54 -13.11
C GLN A 252 -17.40 -19.47 -13.98
N SER A 253 -17.38 -20.34 -14.98
CA SER A 253 -16.35 -20.43 -16.01
C SER A 253 -16.32 -19.12 -16.82
N VAL A 254 -15.52 -18.14 -16.38
CA VAL A 254 -15.20 -16.97 -17.21
C VAL A 254 -13.89 -17.26 -17.93
N THR A 255 -13.99 -17.49 -19.23
CA THR A 255 -12.86 -17.68 -20.13
C THR A 255 -11.91 -16.48 -20.01
N LEU A 256 -10.69 -16.72 -19.54
CA LEU A 256 -9.63 -15.72 -19.41
C LEU A 256 -9.13 -15.32 -20.80
N ALA A 257 -9.78 -14.35 -21.44
CA ALA A 257 -9.30 -13.76 -22.68
C ALA A 257 -8.20 -12.71 -22.35
N ARG A 258 -6.94 -13.14 -22.47
CA ARG A 258 -5.73 -12.34 -22.77
C ARG A 258 -5.65 -10.94 -22.14
N PHE A 259 -5.11 -10.86 -20.92
CA PHE A 259 -4.42 -9.64 -20.46
C PHE A 259 -3.00 -9.61 -21.06
N ARG A 260 -2.81 -8.87 -22.14
CA ARG A 260 -1.48 -8.37 -22.51
C ARG A 260 -1.17 -7.19 -21.60
N ILE A 261 -0.21 -7.39 -20.71
CA ILE A 261 0.51 -6.29 -20.06
C ILE A 261 1.29 -5.58 -21.16
N ILE A 262 0.86 -4.38 -21.54
CA ILE A 262 1.71 -3.45 -22.27
C ILE A 262 2.34 -2.55 -21.21
N SER A 263 3.58 -2.84 -20.82
CA SER A 263 4.45 -1.86 -20.19
C SER A 263 4.93 -0.89 -21.28
N PRO A 264 4.94 0.44 -21.05
CA PRO A 264 5.62 1.38 -21.90
C PRO A 264 7.03 1.62 -21.34
N PHE A 265 8.03 0.92 -21.87
CA PHE A 265 9.43 1.36 -21.85
C PHE A 265 10.11 0.83 -23.12
N ASP A 266 10.84 1.74 -23.76
CA ASP A 266 11.41 1.78 -25.12
C ASP A 266 10.44 2.02 -26.30
#